data_AF-A0A453RM98-F1
#
_entry.id   AF-A0A453RM98-F1
#
_cell.length_a   1.000
_cell.length_b   1.000
_cell.length_c   1.000
_cell.angle_alpha   90.00
_cell.angle_beta   90.00
_cell.angle_gamma   90.00
#
_symmetry.space_group_name_H-M   'P 1'
#
loop_
_entity.id
_entity.type
_entity.pdbx_description
1 polymer ?
#
loop_
_entity_poly.entity_id
_entity_poly.type
_entity_poly.pdbx_seq_one_letter_code
_entity_poly.pdbx_strand_id
1 'polypeptide(L)'
;VLYAFFGLRLLYIAWRSDSRASQNKEIEEVQEKLEAGQGKSTFRRVFSRLCTPIFLESFVLTFLAEWGDRSQIATIALATHKNAVGVAIGATLGHTICTSFAVVGGSMLASRISQGTVATIGGLLFLGFSVSSYFYPPL
;
A
#
# COMPACT_ATOMS: atom_id res chain seq x y z
N VAL A 1 -17.68 7.96 -14.71
CA VAL A 1 -17.07 9.30 -14.49
C VAL A 1 -15.78 9.20 -13.67
N LEU A 2 -15.79 8.58 -12.48
CA LEU A 2 -14.60 8.46 -11.63
C LEU A 2 -13.43 7.77 -12.34
N TYR A 3 -13.68 6.62 -12.97
CA TYR A 3 -12.65 5.84 -13.66
C TYR A 3 -12.01 6.60 -14.84
N ALA A 4 -12.80 7.31 -15.65
CA ALA A 4 -12.29 8.17 -16.71
C ALA A 4 -11.37 9.28 -16.17
N PHE A 5 -11.81 9.97 -15.12
CA PHE A 5 -11.04 11.05 -14.50
C PHE A 5 -9.69 10.56 -13.97
N PHE A 6 -9.68 9.48 -13.19
CA PHE A 6 -8.44 8.90 -12.68
C PHE A 6 -7.54 8.38 -13.81
N GLY A 7 -8.14 7.76 -14.84
CA GLY A 7 -7.42 7.27 -16.02
C GLY A 7 -6.67 8.37 -16.76
N LEU A 8 -7.35 9.46 -17.12
CA LEU A 8 -6.73 10.62 -17.77
C LEU A 8 -5.67 11.30 -16.89
N ARG A 9 -5.90 11.42 -15.58
CA ARG A 9 -4.94 12.01 -14.65
C ARG A 9 -3.65 11.18 -14.56
N LEU A 10 -3.77 9.86 -14.49
CA LEU A 10 -2.62 8.93 -14.46
C LEU A 10 -1.82 8.99 -15.76
N LEU A 11 -2.48 9.07 -16.91
CA LEU A 11 -1.83 9.26 -18.22
C LEU A 11 -1.12 10.61 -18.34
N TYR A 12 -1.71 11.69 -17.82
CA TYR A 12 -1.08 13.00 -17.78
C TYR A 12 0.20 13.00 -16.90
N ILE A 13 0.15 12.35 -15.73
CA ILE A 13 1.31 12.18 -14.85
C ILE A 13 2.39 11.33 -15.55
N ALA A 14 2.00 10.26 -16.23
CA ALA A 14 2.92 9.41 -16.97
C ALA A 14 3.66 10.19 -18.07
N TRP A 15 2.95 11.03 -18.82
CA TRP A 15 3.56 11.84 -19.87
C TRP A 15 4.55 12.88 -19.34
N ARG A 16 4.31 13.40 -18.13
CA ARG A 16 5.18 14.39 -17.47
C ARG A 16 6.31 13.76 -16.64
N SER A 17 6.34 12.44 -16.51
CA SER A 17 7.24 11.75 -15.56
C SER A 17 8.67 11.56 -16.09
N ASP A 18 9.43 12.65 -16.14
CA ASP A 18 10.87 12.67 -15.94
C ASP A 18 11.13 12.98 -14.44
N SER A 19 10.94 12.00 -13.56
CA SER A 19 10.84 12.20 -12.09
C SER A 19 11.72 11.29 -11.23
N ARG A 20 12.72 10.61 -11.82
CA ARG A 20 13.68 9.81 -11.03
C ARG A 20 14.51 10.66 -10.07
N ALA A 21 14.83 11.91 -10.41
CA ALA A 21 15.64 12.78 -9.57
C ALA A 21 14.88 13.37 -8.36
N SER A 22 13.55 13.45 -8.41
CA SER A 22 12.73 14.01 -7.33
C SER A 22 12.49 13.01 -6.20
N GLN A 23 12.22 11.74 -6.54
CA GLN A 23 11.97 10.70 -5.54
C GLN A 23 13.22 10.28 -4.75
N ASN A 24 14.39 10.25 -5.39
CA ASN A 24 15.64 9.96 -4.66
C ASN A 24 15.92 11.01 -3.57
N LYS A 25 15.61 12.29 -3.84
CA LYS A 25 15.75 13.37 -2.85
C LYS A 25 14.80 13.21 -1.67
N GLU A 26 13.56 12.81 -1.91
CA GLU A 26 12.58 12.56 -0.83
C GLU A 26 13.00 11.36 0.04
N ILE A 27 13.51 10.28 -0.56
CA ILE A 27 14.00 9.11 0.19
C ILE A 27 15.24 9.49 1.02
N GLU A 28 16.15 10.29 0.47
CA GLU A 28 17.35 10.77 1.15
C GLU A 28 17.01 11.74 2.31
N GLU A 29 16.04 12.63 2.13
CA GLU A 29 15.54 13.52 3.19
C GLU A 29 14.85 12.74 4.33
N VAL A 30 14.09 11.70 3.99
CA VAL A 30 13.49 10.81 5.00
C VAL A 30 14.59 10.04 5.73
N GLN A 31 15.60 9.50 5.03
CA GLN A 31 16.76 8.83 5.63
C GLN A 31 17.49 9.74 6.63
N GLU A 32 17.75 10.99 6.26
CA GLU A 32 18.40 12.00 7.13
C GLU A 32 17.56 12.29 8.38
N LYS A 33 16.24 12.47 8.23
CA LYS A 33 15.31 12.68 9.35
C LYS A 33 15.24 11.49 10.31
N LEU A 34 15.51 10.28 9.81
CA LEU A 34 15.53 9.06 10.61
C LEU A 34 16.82 8.91 11.42
N GLU A 35 17.95 9.37 10.88
CA GLU A 35 19.26 9.28 11.53
C GLU A 35 19.46 10.38 12.60
N ALA A 36 18.86 11.56 12.43
CA ALA A 36 19.02 12.70 13.34
C ALA A 36 18.35 12.55 14.73
N GLY A 37 17.46 11.57 14.92
CA GLY A 37 16.57 11.47 16.08
C GLY A 37 16.92 10.39 17.11
N GLN A 38 18.08 10.42 17.77
CA GLN A 38 18.38 9.48 18.87
C GLN A 38 18.69 10.17 20.21
N GLY A 39 17.68 10.28 21.09
CA GLY A 39 17.86 10.79 22.45
C GLY A 39 16.81 10.32 23.48
N LYS A 40 17.28 9.48 24.43
CA LYS A 40 16.85 9.30 25.85
C LYS A 40 15.81 8.21 26.24
N SER A 41 16.18 7.52 27.34
CA SER A 41 15.50 6.50 28.22
C SER A 41 15.22 5.10 27.64
N THR A 42 15.68 4.03 28.33
CA THR A 42 15.63 2.62 27.90
C THR A 42 14.22 2.10 27.56
N PHE A 43 13.18 2.53 28.30
CA PHE A 43 11.78 2.15 28.00
C PHE A 43 11.21 2.95 26.82
N ARG A 44 11.45 4.27 26.79
CA ARG A 44 11.16 5.11 25.62
C ARG A 44 11.96 4.69 24.39
N ARG A 45 13.13 4.07 24.55
CA ARG A 45 13.99 3.61 23.46
C ARG A 45 13.44 2.36 22.78
N VAL A 46 12.80 1.45 23.51
CA VAL A 46 12.09 0.32 22.89
C VAL A 46 10.82 0.82 22.20
N PHE A 47 10.05 1.68 22.88
CA PHE A 47 8.84 2.27 22.30
C PHE A 47 9.15 3.20 21.11
N SER A 48 10.23 3.99 21.15
CA SER A 48 10.65 4.87 20.04
C SER A 48 11.34 4.13 18.91
N ARG A 49 11.78 2.88 19.13
CA ARG A 49 12.26 1.98 18.08
C ARG A 49 11.11 1.24 17.39
N LEU A 50 10.05 0.92 18.12
CA LEU A 50 8.82 0.35 17.55
C LEU A 50 7.96 1.43 16.88
N CYS A 51 7.91 2.64 17.43
CA CYS A 51 7.22 3.80 16.86
C CYS A 51 8.18 4.73 16.08
N THR A 52 9.04 4.16 15.25
CA THR A 52 9.73 4.96 14.23
C THR A 52 8.68 5.60 13.30
N PRO A 53 8.90 6.82 12.79
CA PRO A 53 7.93 7.47 11.91
C PRO A 53 7.60 6.61 10.67
N ILE A 54 8.57 5.86 10.14
CA ILE A 54 8.38 4.90 9.04
C ILE A 54 7.40 3.79 9.41
N PHE A 55 7.52 3.23 10.62
CA PHE A 55 6.64 2.18 11.09
C PHE A 55 5.24 2.72 11.25
N LEU A 56 5.08 3.90 11.85
CA LEU A 56 3.78 4.51 12.05
C LEU A 56 3.12 4.88 10.72
N GLU A 57 3.87 5.44 9.77
CA GLU A 57 3.40 5.75 8.42
C GLU A 57 2.95 4.49 7.68
N SER A 58 3.80 3.46 7.62
CA SER A 58 3.47 2.19 6.98
C SER A 58 2.28 1.52 7.67
N PHE A 59 2.23 1.53 9.00
CA PHE A 59 1.12 0.98 9.78
C PHE A 59 -0.18 1.71 9.46
N VAL A 60 -0.21 3.05 9.53
CA VAL A 60 -1.42 3.83 9.26
C VAL A 60 -1.88 3.65 7.81
N LEU A 61 -0.96 3.67 6.85
CA LEU A 61 -1.28 3.45 5.43
C LEU A 61 -1.89 2.07 5.19
N THR A 62 -1.25 1.00 5.68
CA THR A 62 -1.76 -0.36 5.52
C THR A 62 -3.06 -0.58 6.29
N PHE A 63 -3.16 -0.05 7.50
CA PHE A 63 -4.35 -0.18 8.32
C PHE A 63 -5.56 0.51 7.71
N LEU A 64 -5.41 1.73 7.19
CA LEU A 64 -6.47 2.43 6.49
C LEU A 64 -6.82 1.77 5.15
N ALA A 65 -5.83 1.22 4.44
CA ALA A 65 -6.06 0.51 3.19
C ALA A 65 -6.87 -0.79 3.38
N GLU A 66 -6.62 -1.50 4.48
CA GLU A 66 -7.27 -2.77 4.81
C GLU A 66 -8.51 -2.59 5.69
N TRP A 67 -8.79 -1.39 6.19
CA TRP A 67 -9.90 -1.17 7.12
C TRP A 67 -11.23 -1.54 6.47
N GLY A 68 -11.91 -2.55 7.02
CA GLY A 68 -13.22 -2.97 6.54
C GLY A 68 -13.16 -3.72 5.21
N ASP A 69 -12.02 -4.30 4.84
CA ASP A 69 -11.93 -5.18 3.68
C ASP A 69 -12.80 -6.44 3.85
N ARG A 70 -13.20 -7.03 2.71
CA ARG A 70 -14.02 -8.25 2.64
C ARG A 70 -13.36 -9.42 3.39
N SER A 71 -12.03 -9.48 3.41
CA SER A 71 -11.30 -10.50 4.17
C SER A 71 -11.59 -10.44 5.67
N GLN A 72 -11.84 -9.27 6.24
CA GLN A 72 -12.19 -9.10 7.66
C GLN A 72 -13.59 -9.65 7.95
N ILE A 73 -14.57 -9.32 7.12
CA ILE A 73 -15.94 -9.84 7.24
C ILE A 73 -15.95 -11.36 7.08
N ALA A 74 -15.20 -11.89 6.11
CA ALA A 74 -15.06 -13.33 5.90
C ALA A 74 -14.41 -14.03 7.11
N THR A 75 -13.40 -13.41 7.73
CA THR A 75 -12.74 -13.95 8.92
C THR A 75 -13.68 -13.98 10.12
N ILE A 76 -14.47 -12.91 10.33
CA ILE A 76 -15.48 -12.86 11.40
C ILE A 76 -16.55 -13.93 11.18
N ALA A 77 -17.07 -14.05 9.96
CA ALA A 77 -18.04 -15.09 9.60
C ALA A 77 -17.46 -16.50 9.79
N LEU A 78 -16.19 -16.73 9.45
CA LEU A 78 -15.57 -18.03 9.67
C LEU A 78 -15.35 -18.32 11.17
N ALA A 79 -14.99 -17.29 11.94
CA ALA A 79 -14.79 -17.39 13.39
C ALA A 79 -16.10 -17.68 14.16
N THR A 80 -17.27 -17.29 13.63
CA THR A 80 -18.57 -17.67 14.22
C THR A 80 -18.94 -19.14 13.98
N HIS A 81 -18.43 -19.75 12.91
CA HIS A 81 -18.73 -21.15 12.55
C HIS A 81 -17.65 -22.16 12.95
N LYS A 82 -16.44 -21.70 13.31
CA LYS A 82 -15.27 -22.54 13.64
C LYS A 82 -14.61 -22.05 14.95
N ASN A 83 -13.54 -22.72 15.36
CA ASN A 83 -12.77 -22.28 16.53
C ASN A 83 -12.12 -20.91 16.25
N ALA A 84 -12.57 -19.87 16.97
CA ALA A 84 -12.13 -18.50 16.78
C ALA A 84 -10.61 -18.32 16.92
N VAL A 85 -9.96 -19.05 17.84
CA VAL A 85 -8.51 -18.98 18.04
C VAL A 85 -7.78 -19.57 16.84
N GLY A 86 -8.25 -20.71 16.33
CA GLY A 86 -7.68 -21.33 15.12
C GLY A 86 -7.82 -20.44 13.87
N VAL A 87 -8.98 -19.79 13.72
CA VAL A 87 -9.24 -18.85 12.62
C VAL A 87 -8.34 -17.61 12.74
N ALA A 88 -8.20 -17.05 13.94
CA ALA A 88 -7.33 -15.90 14.18
C ALA A 88 -5.86 -16.20 13.85
N ILE A 89 -5.34 -17.33 14.30
CA ILE A 89 -3.95 -17.75 14.01
C ILE A 89 -3.77 -17.97 12.50
N GLY A 90 -4.69 -18.69 11.86
CA GLY A 90 -4.63 -18.96 10.42
C GLY A 90 -4.70 -17.68 9.57
N ALA A 91 -5.62 -16.77 9.90
CA ALA A 91 -5.75 -15.48 9.23
C ALA A 91 -4.50 -14.61 9.41
N THR A 92 -3.95 -14.55 10.63
CA THR A 92 -2.71 -13.80 10.92
C THR A 92 -1.54 -14.35 10.11
N LEU A 93 -1.34 -15.67 10.08
CA LEU A 93 -0.26 -16.30 9.33
C LEU A 93 -0.43 -16.10 7.82
N GLY A 94 -1.64 -16.33 7.29
CA GLY A 94 -1.93 -16.14 5.87
C GLY A 94 -1.70 -14.70 5.43
N HIS A 95 -2.18 -13.72 6.20
CA HIS A 95 -1.99 -12.31 5.92
C HIS A 95 -0.50 -11.93 6.01
N THR A 96 0.22 -12.39 7.05
CA THR A 96 1.68 -12.14 7.20
C THR A 96 2.46 -12.63 5.98
N ILE A 97 2.15 -13.84 5.48
CA ILE A 97 2.80 -14.40 4.29
C ILE A 97 2.46 -13.55 3.06
N CYS A 98 1.18 -13.24 2.84
CA CYS A 98 0.73 -12.45 1.70
C CYS A 98 1.41 -11.06 1.67
N THR A 99 1.41 -10.35 2.81
CA THR A 99 2.04 -9.04 2.94
C THR A 99 3.56 -9.13 2.72
N SER A 100 4.22 -10.16 3.26
CA SER A 100 5.67 -10.37 3.05
C SER A 100 6.00 -10.53 1.57
N PHE A 101 5.22 -11.32 0.83
CA PHE A 101 5.38 -11.46 -0.62
C PHE A 101 5.10 -10.16 -1.36
N ALA A 102 4.06 -9.43 -0.99
CA ALA A 102 3.72 -8.13 -1.60
C ALA A 102 4.84 -7.10 -1.40
N VAL A 103 5.44 -7.04 -0.21
CA VAL A 103 6.54 -6.11 0.10
C VAL A 103 7.80 -6.47 -0.67
N VAL A 104 8.23 -7.74 -0.65
CA VAL A 104 9.44 -8.19 -1.36
C VAL A 104 9.25 -8.05 -2.87
N GLY A 105 8.13 -8.51 -3.39
CA GLY A 105 7.78 -8.39 -4.81
C GLY A 105 7.67 -6.93 -5.26
N GLY A 106 7.02 -6.09 -4.45
CA GLY A 106 6.90 -4.66 -4.68
C GLY A 106 8.25 -3.95 -4.71
N SER A 107 9.15 -4.28 -3.76
CA SER A 107 10.52 -3.74 -3.73
C SER A 107 11.32 -4.13 -4.97
N MET A 108 11.22 -5.39 -5.41
CA MET A 108 11.89 -5.85 -6.64
C MET A 108 11.32 -5.14 -7.87
N LEU A 109 10.00 -4.99 -7.94
CA LEU A 109 9.33 -4.34 -9.06
C LEU A 109 9.65 -2.85 -9.14
N ALA A 110 9.65 -2.16 -8.00
CA ALA A 110 10.01 -0.73 -7.89
C ALA A 110 11.45 -0.45 -8.35
N SER A 111 12.36 -1.41 -8.16
CA SER A 111 13.75 -1.28 -8.65
C SER A 111 13.86 -1.39 -10.18
N ARG A 112 12.90 -2.05 -10.84
CA ARG A 112 12.96 -2.36 -12.28
C ARG A 112 12.02 -1.53 -13.14
N ILE A 113 10.91 -1.03 -12.60
CA ILE A 113 9.87 -0.32 -13.36
C ILE A 113 9.88 1.18 -13.03
N SER A 114 9.83 2.02 -14.07
CA SER A 114 9.69 3.47 -13.91
C SER A 114 8.27 3.83 -13.42
N GLN A 115 8.16 4.85 -12.56
CA GLN A 115 6.85 5.41 -12.16
C GLN A 115 5.99 5.80 -13.37
N GLY A 116 6.60 6.24 -14.47
CA GLY A 116 5.88 6.55 -15.71
C GLY A 116 5.21 5.33 -16.34
N THR A 117 5.87 4.17 -16.29
CA THR A 117 5.28 2.91 -16.77
C THR A 117 4.10 2.49 -15.88
N VAL A 118 4.24 2.59 -14.55
CA VAL A 118 3.15 2.29 -13.62
C VAL A 118 1.95 3.21 -13.85
N ALA A 119 2.19 4.51 -14.00
CA ALA A 119 1.15 5.50 -14.26
C ALA A 119 0.48 5.28 -15.63
N THR A 120 1.23 4.85 -16.66
CA THR A 120 0.67 4.54 -17.99
C THR A 120 -0.25 3.33 -17.93
N ILE A 121 0.21 2.23 -17.33
CA ILE A 121 -0.56 0.98 -17.20
C ILE A 121 -1.81 1.24 -16.34
N GLY A 122 -1.64 1.92 -15.20
CA GLY A 122 -2.76 2.31 -14.34
C GLY A 122 -3.78 3.17 -15.09
N GLY A 123 -3.31 4.20 -15.81
CA GLY A 123 -4.19 5.07 -16.60
C GLY A 123 -4.99 4.31 -17.65
N LEU A 124 -4.35 3.40 -18.40
CA LEU A 124 -5.01 2.55 -19.39
C LEU A 124 -6.04 1.61 -18.76
N LEU A 125 -5.71 0.98 -17.63
CA LEU A 125 -6.65 0.11 -16.90
C LEU A 125 -7.88 0.88 -16.41
N PHE A 126 -7.68 2.08 -15.86
CA PHE A 126 -8.77 2.95 -15.42
C PHE A 126 -9.67 3.39 -16.59
N LEU A 127 -9.09 3.70 -17.76
CA LEU A 127 -9.88 3.98 -18.96
C LEU A 127 -10.66 2.73 -19.43
N GLY A 128 -10.03 1.56 -19.41
CA GLY A 128 -10.70 0.28 -19.72
C GLY A 128 -11.90 0.01 -18.82
N PHE A 129 -11.74 0.19 -17.50
CA PHE A 129 -12.85 0.07 -16.55
C PHE A 129 -13.90 1.15 -16.75
N SER A 130 -13.52 2.36 -17.16
CA SER A 130 -14.50 3.40 -17.50
C SER A 130 -15.38 3.01 -18.69
N VAL A 131 -14.80 2.38 -19.71
CA VAL A 131 -15.56 1.87 -20.86
C VAL A 131 -16.42 0.68 -20.44
N SER A 132 -15.86 -0.30 -19.73
CA SER A 132 -16.62 -1.46 -19.24
C SER A 132 -17.82 -1.06 -18.38
N SER A 133 -17.63 -0.11 -17.46
CA SER A 133 -18.70 0.42 -16.60
C SER A 133 -19.80 1.14 -17.39
N TYR A 134 -19.52 1.65 -18.59
CA TYR A 134 -20.54 2.26 -19.45
C TYR A 134 -21.38 1.20 -20.16
N PHE A 135 -20.77 0.07 -20.54
CA PHE A 135 -21.47 -1.05 -21.19
C PHE A 135 -22.21 -1.97 -20.21
N TYR A 136 -21.70 -2.14 -18.99
CA TYR A 136 -22.32 -2.94 -17.92
C TYR A 136 -22.76 -2.03 -16.76
N PRO A 137 -23.85 -1.27 -16.91
CA PRO A 137 -24.40 -0.52 -15.79
C PRO A 137 -24.88 -1.50 -14.72
N PRO A 138 -24.56 -1.28 -13.43
CA PRO A 138 -25.10 -2.10 -12.35
C PRO A 138 -26.62 -1.87 -12.28
N LEU A 139 -27.39 -2.95 -12.43
CA LEU A 139 -28.84 -2.98 -12.18
C LEU A 139 -29.13 -2.82 -10.69
#